data_AF-A0A0M0JG89-F1
#
_entry.id   AF-A0A0M0JG89-F1
#
_cell.length_a   1.000
_cell.length_b   1.000
_cell.length_c   1.000
_cell.angle_alpha   90.00
_cell.angle_beta   90.00
_cell.angle_gamma   90.00
#
_symmetry.space_group_name_H-M   'P 1'
#
loop_
_entity.id
_entity.type
_entity.pdbx_description
1 polymer ?
#
loop_
_entity_poly.entity_id
_entity_poly.type
_entity_poly.pdbx_seq_one_letter_code
_entity_poly.pdbx_strand_id
1 'polypeptide(L)'
;MGASSGASGGAIPGKSVNVAGGAGGIRDLAGAAVAMSTIAAPWEAVRGTLQKNFVKRVQSFDAARISMGVCAAVRAALPAGAGGLAAVDKASTACGPLYSWACASLELAARLHEAAPLAAEIAQLELELRALAERRAATQAENVLLHETRRTLQAEREALRKEVEEEALREQQAEAKHTIVEAHQVHR
;
A
#
# COMPACT_ATOMS: atom_id res chain seq x y z
N MET A 1 15.17 23.72 -56.33
CA MET A 1 15.03 25.11 -56.81
C MET A 1 13.54 25.47 -56.77
N GLY A 2 13.20 26.68 -56.27
CA GLY A 2 11.84 27.24 -56.10
C GLY A 2 11.26 26.97 -54.69
N ALA A 3 11.20 27.89 -53.71
CA ALA A 3 10.59 29.24 -53.63
C ALA A 3 9.09 29.22 -54.03
N SER A 4 8.10 29.81 -53.35
CA SER A 4 8.01 30.70 -52.17
C SER A 4 6.51 30.92 -51.84
N SER A 5 6.21 31.24 -50.58
CA SER A 5 5.14 32.14 -50.10
C SER A 5 3.64 31.80 -50.24
N GLY A 6 2.94 31.89 -49.09
CA GLY A 6 1.49 32.07 -49.00
C GLY A 6 0.99 32.02 -47.55
N ALA A 7 0.61 33.17 -47.00
CA ALA A 7 0.20 33.38 -45.61
C ALA A 7 -1.28 33.05 -45.33
N SER A 8 -1.63 32.67 -44.10
CA SER A 8 -2.85 33.15 -43.44
C SER A 8 -2.75 32.96 -41.92
N GLY A 9 -2.70 34.08 -41.19
CA GLY A 9 -2.76 34.11 -39.74
C GLY A 9 -4.18 33.84 -39.22
N GLY A 10 -4.27 33.00 -38.19
CA GLY A 10 -5.45 32.87 -37.34
C GLY A 10 -5.09 33.36 -35.93
N ALA A 11 -5.51 34.58 -35.61
CA ALA A 11 -5.36 35.16 -34.29
C ALA A 11 -6.23 34.41 -33.26
N ILE A 12 -5.61 33.88 -32.21
CA ILE A 12 -6.34 33.47 -30.99
C ILE A 12 -6.41 34.72 -30.10
N PRO A 13 -7.59 35.28 -29.81
CA PRO A 13 -7.69 36.47 -29.00
C PRO A 13 -7.30 36.15 -27.55
N GLY A 14 -6.19 36.74 -27.12
CA GLY A 14 -5.83 36.86 -25.72
C GLY A 14 -6.92 37.62 -24.99
N LYS A 15 -7.59 36.95 -24.06
CA LYS A 15 -8.47 37.60 -23.09
C LYS A 15 -7.68 37.80 -21.81
N SER A 16 -6.98 38.94 -21.75
CA SER A 16 -6.41 39.47 -20.52
C SER A 16 -7.54 39.64 -19.50
N VAL A 17 -7.56 38.82 -18.46
CA VAL A 17 -8.46 39.03 -17.33
C VAL A 17 -7.81 40.09 -16.44
N ASN A 18 -8.38 41.29 -16.51
CA ASN A 18 -8.12 42.40 -15.60
C ASN A 18 -8.31 41.93 -14.15
N VAL A 19 -7.21 41.86 -13.39
CA VAL A 19 -7.26 41.83 -11.92
C VAL A 19 -7.49 43.26 -11.47
N ALA A 20 -8.77 43.65 -11.43
CA ALA A 20 -9.19 44.87 -10.77
C ALA A 20 -9.08 44.66 -9.25
N GLY A 21 -8.16 45.39 -8.62
CA GLY A 21 -8.05 45.47 -7.18
C GLY A 21 -9.34 45.99 -6.55
N GLY A 22 -9.79 45.31 -5.49
CA GLY A 22 -10.93 45.75 -4.69
C GLY A 22 -11.61 44.60 -3.95
N ALA A 23 -11.34 44.49 -2.65
CA ALA A 23 -12.08 43.70 -1.67
C ALA A 23 -12.23 42.19 -1.98
N GLY A 24 -11.09 41.46 -2.04
CA GLY A 24 -11.05 40.02 -2.37
C GLY A 24 -11.27 39.03 -1.22
N GLY A 25 -11.16 39.43 0.06
CA GLY A 25 -11.03 38.46 1.17
C GLY A 25 -12.25 37.57 1.49
N ILE A 26 -13.46 37.98 1.13
CA ILE A 26 -14.71 37.29 1.52
C ILE A 26 -15.23 36.39 0.37
N ARG A 27 -14.84 36.65 -0.89
CA ARG A 27 -15.23 35.83 -2.05
C ARG A 27 -14.47 34.51 -2.11
N ASP A 28 -13.23 34.49 -1.63
CA ASP A 28 -12.31 33.36 -1.84
C ASP A 28 -12.58 32.18 -0.89
N LEU A 29 -13.18 32.42 0.28
CA LEU A 29 -13.38 31.37 1.29
C LEU A 29 -14.73 30.69 1.26
N ALA A 30 -15.76 31.43 0.91
CA ALA A 30 -17.10 30.89 0.69
C ALA A 30 -17.13 30.03 -0.62
N GLY A 31 -16.13 30.23 -1.49
CA GLY A 31 -15.89 29.45 -2.69
C GLY A 31 -15.31 28.06 -2.44
N ALA A 32 -14.48 27.81 -1.41
CA ALA A 32 -13.66 26.59 -1.34
C ALA A 32 -14.46 25.26 -1.31
N ALA A 33 -15.66 25.23 -0.74
CA ALA A 33 -16.49 24.01 -0.69
C ALA A 33 -17.36 23.77 -1.95
N VAL A 34 -17.50 24.77 -2.82
CA VAL A 34 -18.32 24.74 -4.05
C VAL A 34 -17.45 24.88 -5.31
N ALA A 35 -16.28 25.50 -5.18
CA ALA A 35 -15.24 25.67 -6.18
C ALA A 35 -14.44 24.39 -6.45
N MET A 36 -14.68 23.29 -5.73
CA MET A 36 -14.10 21.99 -6.09
C MET A 36 -14.69 21.40 -7.38
N SER A 37 -15.76 21.99 -7.96
CA SER A 37 -16.19 21.72 -9.34
C SER A 37 -16.29 22.97 -10.23
N THR A 38 -16.26 24.20 -9.70
CA THR A 38 -16.42 25.43 -10.49
C THR A 38 -15.62 26.61 -9.92
N ILE A 39 -14.34 26.69 -10.29
CA ILE A 39 -13.38 27.75 -9.89
C ILE A 39 -13.80 29.17 -10.37
N ALA A 40 -14.84 29.28 -11.20
CA ALA A 40 -15.36 30.55 -11.73
C ALA A 40 -16.87 30.72 -11.51
N ALA A 41 -17.42 30.18 -10.42
CA ALA A 41 -18.86 30.30 -10.15
C ALA A 41 -19.23 31.77 -9.86
N PRO A 42 -20.31 32.31 -10.47
CA PRO A 42 -20.82 33.62 -10.10
C PRO A 42 -21.26 33.62 -8.63
N TRP A 43 -21.16 34.78 -7.96
CA TRP A 43 -21.49 34.92 -6.53
C TRP A 43 -22.88 34.35 -6.17
N GLU A 44 -23.87 34.46 -7.06
CA GLU A 44 -25.19 33.89 -6.84
C GLU A 44 -25.20 32.35 -6.72
N ALA A 45 -24.33 31.66 -7.47
CA ALA A 45 -24.18 30.20 -7.37
C ALA A 45 -23.48 29.82 -6.06
N VAL A 46 -22.47 30.58 -5.65
CA VAL A 46 -21.78 30.41 -4.36
C VAL A 46 -22.74 30.66 -3.19
N ARG A 47 -23.54 31.72 -3.27
CA ARG A 47 -24.56 32.05 -2.26
C ARG A 47 -25.64 30.97 -2.18
N GLY A 48 -26.17 30.51 -3.32
CA GLY A 48 -27.22 29.49 -3.35
C GLY A 48 -26.76 28.15 -2.78
N THR A 49 -25.49 27.82 -2.94
CA THR A 49 -24.89 26.62 -2.35
C THR A 49 -24.64 26.78 -0.85
N LEU A 50 -24.07 27.90 -0.39
CA LEU A 50 -23.89 28.19 1.04
C LEU A 50 -25.20 28.19 1.83
N GLN A 51 -26.30 28.66 1.23
CA GLN A 51 -27.60 28.75 1.92
C GLN A 51 -28.25 27.40 2.18
N LYS A 52 -27.99 26.39 1.35
CA LYS A 52 -28.65 25.07 1.44
C LYS A 52 -27.69 24.06 2.04
N ASN A 53 -28.01 23.44 3.18
CA ASN A 53 -27.31 22.27 3.74
C ASN A 53 -25.77 22.41 3.89
N PHE A 54 -25.25 23.63 4.06
CA PHE A 54 -23.80 23.88 4.13
C PHE A 54 -23.13 23.13 5.28
N VAL A 55 -23.68 23.24 6.49
CA VAL A 55 -23.14 22.57 7.69
C VAL A 55 -23.00 21.06 7.48
N LYS A 56 -24.05 20.42 6.96
CA LYS A 56 -24.05 18.97 6.69
C LYS A 56 -22.97 18.58 5.68
N ARG A 57 -22.76 19.38 4.63
CA ARG A 57 -21.72 19.11 3.62
C ARG A 57 -20.31 19.29 4.14
N VAL A 58 -20.07 20.28 5.00
CA VAL A 58 -18.77 20.48 5.66
C VAL A 58 -18.47 19.31 6.59
N GLN A 59 -19.46 18.84 7.36
CA GLN A 59 -19.29 17.70 8.26
C GLN A 59 -19.12 16.37 7.53
N SER A 60 -19.83 16.17 6.42
CA SER A 60 -19.70 14.97 5.58
C SER A 60 -18.60 15.09 4.53
N PHE A 61 -17.69 16.05 4.68
CA PHE A 61 -16.65 16.28 3.71
C PHE A 61 -15.59 15.18 3.79
N ASP A 62 -15.20 14.67 2.64
CA ASP A 62 -14.20 13.62 2.53
C ASP A 62 -13.01 14.12 1.70
N ALA A 63 -11.88 14.32 2.36
CA ALA A 63 -10.64 14.81 1.76
C ALA A 63 -10.01 13.78 0.80
N ALA A 64 -10.31 12.49 0.93
CA ALA A 64 -9.78 11.45 0.05
C ALA A 64 -10.31 11.57 -1.39
N ARG A 65 -11.49 12.20 -1.56
CA ARG A 65 -12.18 12.32 -2.84
C ARG A 65 -11.75 13.51 -3.68
N ILE A 66 -10.90 14.40 -3.14
CA ILE A 66 -10.42 15.58 -3.87
C ILE A 66 -9.25 15.16 -4.76
N SER A 67 -9.29 15.52 -6.04
CA SER A 67 -8.13 15.32 -6.93
C SER A 67 -7.01 16.33 -6.64
N MET A 68 -5.76 15.92 -6.86
CA MET A 68 -4.60 16.82 -6.70
C MET A 68 -4.67 18.09 -7.55
N GLY A 69 -5.27 18.03 -8.74
CA GLY A 69 -5.48 19.21 -9.59
C GLY A 69 -6.41 20.24 -8.94
N VAL A 70 -7.47 19.77 -8.30
CA VAL A 70 -8.38 20.63 -7.51
C VAL A 70 -7.68 21.17 -6.28
N CYS A 71 -6.89 20.34 -5.57
CA CYS A 71 -6.11 20.81 -4.43
C CYS A 71 -5.15 21.94 -4.79
N ALA A 72 -4.46 21.84 -5.93
CA ALA A 72 -3.55 22.87 -6.42
C ALA A 72 -4.29 24.16 -6.78
N ALA A 73 -5.43 24.05 -7.47
CA ALA A 73 -6.25 25.20 -7.85
C ALA A 73 -6.82 25.95 -6.63
N VAL A 74 -7.35 25.21 -5.63
CA VAL A 74 -7.87 25.82 -4.40
C VAL A 74 -6.75 26.47 -3.59
N ARG A 75 -5.58 25.81 -3.50
CA ARG A 75 -4.40 26.38 -2.81
C ARG A 75 -3.91 27.67 -3.47
N ALA A 76 -3.97 27.76 -4.80
CA ALA A 76 -3.61 28.97 -5.54
C ALA A 76 -4.64 30.10 -5.36
N ALA A 77 -5.91 29.77 -5.11
CA ALA A 77 -6.99 30.73 -4.87
C ALA A 77 -7.05 31.23 -3.41
N LEU A 78 -6.48 30.47 -2.47
CA LEU A 78 -6.45 30.87 -1.05
C LEU A 78 -5.37 31.95 -0.82
N PRO A 79 -5.64 32.94 0.06
CA PRO A 79 -4.64 33.94 0.41
C PRO A 79 -3.42 33.27 1.06
N ALA A 80 -2.29 33.31 0.38
CA ALA A 80 -1.08 32.61 0.81
C ALA A 80 -0.28 33.35 1.91
N GLY A 81 0.45 32.58 2.72
CA GLY A 81 1.43 33.09 3.70
C GLY A 81 0.91 33.27 5.14
N ALA A 82 1.80 33.64 6.05
CA ALA A 82 1.50 33.83 7.48
C ALA A 82 0.46 34.93 7.76
N GLY A 83 0.23 35.83 6.80
CA GLY A 83 -0.81 36.86 6.86
C GLY A 83 -2.20 36.42 6.36
N GLY A 84 -2.34 35.24 5.75
CA GLY A 84 -3.59 34.79 5.13
C GLY A 84 -4.72 34.61 6.13
N LEU A 85 -4.47 33.88 7.23
CA LEU A 85 -5.46 33.69 8.29
C LEU A 85 -5.85 35.02 8.95
N ALA A 86 -4.87 35.87 9.28
CA ALA A 86 -5.12 37.16 9.92
C ALA A 86 -5.89 38.13 8.99
N ALA A 87 -5.60 38.11 7.69
CA ALA A 87 -6.32 38.93 6.70
C ALA A 87 -7.77 38.49 6.55
N VAL A 88 -8.01 37.18 6.58
CA VAL A 88 -9.34 36.57 6.49
C VAL A 88 -10.16 36.81 7.75
N ASP A 89 -9.57 36.60 8.92
CA ASP A 89 -10.23 36.73 10.20
C ASP A 89 -10.63 38.20 10.47
N LYS A 90 -9.77 39.14 10.03
CA LYS A 90 -10.09 40.56 10.01
C LYS A 90 -11.25 40.91 9.07
N ALA A 91 -11.43 40.17 7.97
CA ALA A 91 -12.52 40.41 7.03
C ALA A 91 -13.86 39.88 7.57
N SER A 92 -13.86 38.77 8.30
CA SER A 92 -15.04 38.22 8.98
C SER A 92 -14.65 37.16 10.00
N THR A 93 -15.23 37.25 11.19
CA THR A 93 -15.03 36.29 12.29
C THR A 93 -15.46 34.85 11.94
N ALA A 94 -16.39 34.69 11.01
CA ALA A 94 -16.83 33.37 10.54
C ALA A 94 -15.89 32.77 9.49
N CYS A 95 -15.02 33.57 8.87
CA CYS A 95 -14.16 33.12 7.78
C CYS A 95 -12.84 32.51 8.27
N GLY A 96 -12.34 32.89 9.45
CA GLY A 96 -11.14 32.30 10.06
C GLY A 96 -11.22 30.78 10.25
N PRO A 97 -12.27 30.26 10.92
CA PRO A 97 -12.46 28.82 11.09
C PRO A 97 -12.58 28.06 9.77
N LEU A 98 -13.26 28.66 8.78
CA LEU A 98 -13.44 28.05 7.46
C LEU A 98 -12.13 28.00 6.66
N TYR A 99 -11.28 29.03 6.79
CA TYR A 99 -9.94 29.06 6.19
C TYR A 99 -9.05 27.97 6.79
N SER A 100 -9.04 27.85 8.11
CA SER A 100 -8.29 26.78 8.80
C SER A 100 -8.75 25.39 8.36
N TRP A 101 -10.08 25.17 8.32
CA TRP A 101 -10.66 23.92 7.85
C TRP A 101 -10.28 23.59 6.40
N ALA A 102 -10.31 24.57 5.49
CA ALA A 102 -9.94 24.37 4.10
C ALA A 102 -8.46 24.03 3.96
N CYS A 103 -7.57 24.74 4.67
CA CYS A 103 -6.13 24.44 4.68
C CYS A 103 -5.83 23.03 5.19
N ALA A 104 -6.42 22.65 6.33
CA ALA A 104 -6.26 21.31 6.89
C ALA A 104 -6.81 20.21 5.96
N SER A 105 -7.94 20.47 5.30
CA SER A 105 -8.54 19.55 4.32
C SER A 105 -7.66 19.32 3.11
N LEU A 106 -7.02 20.37 2.59
CA LEU A 106 -6.09 20.30 1.46
C LEU A 106 -4.79 19.58 1.82
N GLU A 107 -4.30 19.78 3.05
CA GLU A 107 -3.12 19.07 3.56
C GLU A 107 -3.43 17.59 3.75
N LEU A 108 -4.56 17.26 4.37
CA LEU A 108 -5.02 15.89 4.53
C LEU A 108 -5.17 15.18 3.18
N ALA A 109 -5.80 15.82 2.19
CA ALA A 109 -5.95 15.26 0.84
C ALA A 109 -4.60 14.95 0.18
N ALA A 110 -3.61 15.84 0.32
CA ALA A 110 -2.26 15.63 -0.20
C ALA A 110 -1.58 14.44 0.48
N ARG A 111 -1.64 14.37 1.82
CA ARG A 111 -1.09 13.24 2.58
C ARG A 111 -1.76 11.91 2.24
N LEU A 112 -3.07 11.90 2.01
CA LEU A 112 -3.79 10.70 1.59
C LEU A 112 -3.36 10.21 0.20
N HIS A 113 -3.08 11.13 -0.73
CA HIS A 113 -2.52 10.76 -2.03
C HIS A 113 -1.10 10.19 -1.93
N GLU A 114 -0.27 10.75 -1.06
CA GLU A 114 1.07 10.21 -0.74
C GLU A 114 0.99 8.83 -0.06
N ALA A 115 0.00 8.63 0.81
CA ALA A 115 -0.18 7.39 1.57
C ALA A 115 -0.89 6.28 0.77
N ALA A 116 -1.60 6.60 -0.31
CA ALA A 116 -2.30 5.62 -1.14
C ALA A 116 -1.41 4.47 -1.65
N PRO A 117 -0.23 4.71 -2.26
CA PRO A 117 0.67 3.62 -2.65
C PRO A 117 1.21 2.83 -1.45
N LEU A 118 1.47 3.49 -0.32
CA LEU A 118 1.96 2.82 0.89
C LEU A 118 0.91 1.86 1.46
N ALA A 119 -0.37 2.24 1.45
CA ALA A 119 -1.45 1.37 1.87
C ALA A 119 -1.58 0.12 0.97
N ALA A 120 -1.39 0.28 -0.35
CA ALA A 120 -1.37 -0.84 -1.28
C ALA A 120 -0.17 -1.77 -1.03
N GLU A 121 1.00 -1.21 -0.77
CA GLU A 121 2.20 -1.97 -0.44
C GLU A 121 2.04 -2.74 0.88
N ILE A 122 1.49 -2.13 1.93
CA ILE A 122 1.18 -2.82 3.19
C ILE A 122 0.25 -4.01 2.95
N ALA A 123 -0.83 -3.81 2.18
CA ALA A 123 -1.77 -4.90 1.86
C ALA A 123 -1.08 -6.04 1.08
N GLN A 124 -0.18 -5.72 0.17
CA GLN A 124 0.61 -6.72 -0.56
C GLN A 124 1.56 -7.47 0.38
N LEU A 125 2.29 -6.76 1.24
CA LEU A 125 3.21 -7.36 2.21
C LEU A 125 2.49 -8.25 3.21
N GLU A 126 1.29 -7.87 3.66
CA GLU A 126 0.44 -8.71 4.52
C GLU A 126 0.02 -10.01 3.82
N LEU A 127 -0.30 -9.96 2.52
CA LEU A 127 -0.62 -11.14 1.73
C LEU A 127 0.62 -12.05 1.58
N GLU A 128 1.78 -11.48 1.27
CA GLU A 128 3.03 -12.21 1.14
C GLU A 128 3.44 -12.88 2.47
N LEU A 129 3.29 -12.17 3.59
CA LEU A 129 3.56 -12.72 4.92
C LEU A 129 2.66 -13.93 5.24
N ARG A 130 1.37 -13.86 4.90
CA ARG A 130 0.44 -14.99 5.09
C ARG A 130 0.85 -16.20 4.25
N ALA A 131 1.13 -15.99 2.96
CA ALA A 131 1.57 -17.05 2.06
C ALA A 131 2.89 -17.70 2.52
N LEU A 132 3.84 -16.90 3.02
CA LEU A 132 5.09 -17.41 3.58
C LEU A 132 4.87 -18.20 4.87
N ALA A 133 3.97 -17.76 5.74
CA ALA A 133 3.64 -18.48 6.97
C ALA A 133 3.03 -19.85 6.66
N GLU A 134 2.11 -19.94 5.70
CA GLU A 134 1.52 -21.19 5.23
C GLU A 134 2.58 -22.12 4.63
N ARG A 135 3.43 -21.60 3.74
CA ARG A 135 4.52 -22.39 3.13
C ARG A 135 5.51 -22.90 4.19
N ARG A 136 5.82 -22.07 5.19
CA ARG A 136 6.71 -22.45 6.30
C ARG A 136 6.08 -23.57 7.13
N ALA A 137 4.79 -23.47 7.45
CA ALA A 137 4.08 -24.51 8.20
C ALA A 137 4.06 -25.84 7.43
N ALA A 138 3.78 -25.80 6.12
CA ALA A 138 3.80 -27.00 5.28
C ALA A 138 5.20 -27.65 5.23
N THR A 139 6.24 -26.83 5.03
CA THR A 139 7.64 -27.31 5.02
C THR A 139 8.04 -27.90 6.37
N GLN A 140 7.60 -27.29 7.48
CA GLN A 140 7.86 -27.82 8.82
C GLN A 140 7.18 -29.17 9.05
N ALA A 141 5.93 -29.32 8.62
CA ALA A 141 5.21 -30.59 8.71
C ALA A 141 5.91 -31.69 7.89
N GLU A 142 6.35 -31.37 6.67
CA GLU A 142 7.11 -32.29 5.83
C GLU A 142 8.44 -32.70 6.49
N ASN A 143 9.18 -31.75 7.08
CA ASN A 143 10.42 -32.06 7.80
C ASN A 143 10.19 -32.99 8.99
N VAL A 144 9.10 -32.84 9.73
CA VAL A 144 8.75 -33.74 10.84
C VAL A 144 8.55 -35.16 10.31
N LEU A 145 7.75 -35.32 9.26
CA LEU A 145 7.52 -36.63 8.62
C LEU A 145 8.81 -37.24 8.07
N LEU A 146 9.66 -36.45 7.41
CA LEU A 146 10.96 -36.89 6.91
C LEU A 146 11.90 -37.33 8.05
N HIS A 147 11.87 -36.65 9.19
CA HIS A 147 12.65 -37.06 10.35
C HIS A 147 12.13 -38.36 11.00
N GLU A 148 10.81 -38.54 11.06
CA GLU A 148 10.19 -39.77 11.57
C GLU A 148 10.50 -40.96 10.68
N THR A 149 10.26 -40.85 9.38
CA THR A 149 10.59 -41.88 8.38
C THR A 149 12.09 -42.21 8.35
N ARG A 150 12.96 -41.21 8.48
CA ARG A 150 14.41 -41.47 8.59
C ARG A 150 14.74 -42.28 9.85
N ARG A 151 14.10 -42.00 10.98
CA ARG A 151 14.31 -42.74 12.24
C ARG A 151 13.87 -44.19 12.12
N THR A 152 12.70 -44.44 11.53
CA THR A 152 12.20 -45.82 11.35
C THR A 152 13.13 -46.62 10.43
N LEU A 153 13.52 -46.05 9.29
CA LEU A 153 14.45 -46.70 8.37
C LEU A 153 15.83 -46.94 8.99
N GLN A 154 16.31 -46.03 9.85
CA GLN A 154 17.55 -46.23 10.59
C GLN A 154 17.43 -47.41 11.57
N ALA A 155 16.35 -47.49 12.33
CA ALA A 155 16.10 -48.60 13.25
C ALA A 155 15.98 -49.94 12.52
N GLU A 156 15.26 -49.99 11.39
CA GLU A 156 15.14 -51.19 10.54
C GLU A 156 16.51 -51.62 10.00
N ARG A 157 17.32 -50.67 9.52
CA ARG A 157 18.69 -50.98 9.04
C ARG A 157 19.59 -51.50 10.14
N GLU A 158 19.46 -51.00 11.36
CA GLU A 158 20.23 -51.49 12.52
C GLU A 158 19.78 -52.88 12.95
N ALA A 159 18.48 -53.18 12.92
CA ALA A 159 17.95 -54.51 13.21
C ALA A 159 18.46 -55.54 12.19
N LEU A 160 18.35 -55.24 10.89
CA LEU A 160 18.85 -56.11 9.83
C LEU A 160 20.36 -56.36 9.92
N ARG A 161 21.14 -55.35 10.32
CA ARG A 161 22.58 -55.54 10.55
C ARG A 161 22.86 -56.56 11.64
N LYS A 162 22.14 -56.49 12.76
CA LYS A 162 22.29 -57.44 13.88
C LYS A 162 21.88 -58.85 13.47
N GLU A 163 20.78 -59.00 12.73
CA GLU A 163 20.34 -60.31 12.23
C GLU A 163 21.41 -60.95 11.33
N VAL A 164 21.98 -60.19 10.40
CA VAL A 164 23.08 -60.67 9.53
C VAL A 164 24.33 -61.04 10.36
N GLU A 165 24.69 -60.25 11.37
CA GLU A 165 25.81 -60.55 12.26
C GLU A 165 25.57 -61.83 13.08
N GLU A 166 24.35 -62.03 13.59
CA GLU A 166 23.96 -63.24 14.32
C GLU A 166 23.97 -64.49 13.44
N GLU A 167 23.46 -64.40 12.21
CA GLU A 167 23.48 -65.49 11.24
C GLU A 167 24.91 -65.89 10.90
N ALA A 168 25.80 -64.93 10.62
CA ALA A 168 27.20 -65.19 10.36
C ALA A 168 27.90 -65.89 11.55
N LEU A 169 27.57 -65.52 12.79
CA LEU A 169 28.09 -66.17 13.98
C LEU A 169 27.57 -67.61 14.12
N ARG A 170 26.30 -67.86 13.80
CA ARG A 170 25.70 -69.21 13.82
C ARG A 170 26.34 -70.12 12.77
N GLU A 171 26.62 -69.61 11.58
CA GLU A 171 27.35 -70.33 10.53
C GLU A 171 28.76 -70.71 10.98
N GLN A 172 29.54 -69.76 11.52
CA GLN A 172 30.88 -70.04 12.06
C GLN A 172 30.86 -71.10 13.17
N GLN A 173 29.86 -71.04 14.06
CA GLN A 173 29.70 -72.06 15.10
C GLN A 173 29.35 -73.44 14.52
N ALA A 174 28.56 -73.50 13.45
CA ALA A 174 28.23 -74.75 12.78
C ALA A 174 29.47 -75.36 12.11
N GLU A 175 30.27 -74.56 11.42
CA GLU A 175 31.55 -74.98 10.84
C GLU A 175 32.55 -75.46 11.90
N ALA A 176 32.68 -74.73 13.01
CA ALA A 176 33.53 -75.12 14.13
C ALA A 176 33.08 -76.46 14.74
N LYS A 177 31.78 -76.69 14.89
CA LYS A 177 31.25 -77.98 15.36
C LYS A 177 31.54 -79.11 14.37
N HIS A 178 31.36 -78.87 13.08
CA HIS A 178 31.62 -79.85 12.03
C HIS A 178 33.09 -80.31 12.06
N THR A 179 34.03 -79.36 12.09
CA THR A 179 35.47 -79.66 12.13
C THR A 179 35.88 -80.43 13.39
N ILE A 180 35.29 -80.14 14.56
CA ILE A 180 35.53 -80.91 15.80
C ILE A 180 35.04 -82.36 15.67
N VAL A 181 33.89 -82.58 15.04
CA VAL A 181 33.34 -83.93 14.81
C VAL A 181 34.22 -84.71 13.86
N GLU A 182 34.66 -84.11 12.76
CA GLU A 182 35.60 -84.74 11.82
C GLU A 182 36.92 -85.11 12.51
N ALA A 183 37.50 -84.19 13.31
CA ALA A 183 38.72 -84.47 14.06
C ALA A 183 38.56 -85.64 15.04
N HIS A 184 37.40 -85.77 15.70
CA HIS A 184 37.09 -86.89 16.58
C HIS A 184 36.95 -88.24 15.85
N GLN A 185 36.45 -88.24 14.61
CA GLN A 185 36.31 -89.46 13.82
C GLN A 185 37.66 -89.99 13.32
N VAL A 186 38.61 -89.11 13.03
CA VAL A 186 39.98 -89.48 12.59
C VAL A 186 40.83 -90.08 13.73
N HIS A 187 40.50 -89.78 14.99
CA HIS A 187 41.22 -90.28 16.17
C HIS A 187 40.67 -91.59 16.76
N ARG A 188 39.63 -92.20 16.17
CA ARG A 188 39.11 -93.53 16.55
C ARG A 188 39.58 -94.60 15.57
#